data_AF-A0A8D0CXH7-F1
#
_entry.id   AF-A0A8D0CXH7-F1
#
_cell.length_a   1.000
_cell.length_b   1.000
_cell.length_c   1.000
_cell.angle_alpha   90.00
_cell.angle_beta   90.00
_cell.angle_gamma   90.00
#
_symmetry.space_group_name_H-M   'P 1'
#
loop_
_entity.id
_entity.type
_entity.pdbx_description
1 polymer ?
#
loop_
_entity_poly.entity_id
_entity_poly.type
_entity_poly.pdbx_seq_one_letter_code
_entity_poly.pdbx_strand_id
1 'polypeptide(L)'
;SHCLSDSVHQLAGPELRDELLKLKGCRTGEVKLTKGFNLAARFIVHTVGPKYKAKYRTAAESSLYSCYRNTMQLAVEQSMTSVGLCVVNTAKRGYPLEDATHMAFRTVRRFLENHGNSLEMVVFAVSDTEERLYRKLLPLYFPRSEQEERACLPLIPADIGNSEGEPVVPERQIRIAEKPGTLEDDSEEESLESDLGQVGNHAFARMEGDVDKQRKQILQGQMSEAAIHKQHQRNYNRWLCRARAEDLSDIAALKALYQTGVDMCGRTVMILVGRNIPVTLIDIEKALLYFIHVMDHITVKEYVMVYFHTLTSEHNHLDSNFLKNLYDIVDTKFKNNLKAFYFVHPTFRSKVSTWFFTSFSVSGMKDKVRYLDNLQQLFTCIKPEQIDIPPFVLEYDARVSSRTHTNKLVCVYIYIYIYIYIYIYIYIIEINLQCTQRSHWHVIYNHLTLF
;
A
#
# COMPACT_ATOMS: atom_id res chain seq x y z
N SER A 1 31.60 -2.81 27.84
CA SER A 1 30.59 -3.34 26.90
C SER A 1 30.61 -2.50 25.63
N HIS A 2 31.18 -3.03 24.54
CA HIS A 2 31.07 -2.37 23.23
C HIS A 2 29.59 -2.26 22.84
N CYS A 3 29.19 -1.11 22.30
CA CYS A 3 27.83 -0.92 21.78
C CYS A 3 27.66 -1.86 20.58
N LEU A 4 26.57 -2.63 20.49
CA LEU A 4 26.31 -3.52 19.35
C LEU A 4 26.49 -2.78 18.00
N SER A 5 26.02 -1.54 17.95
CA SER A 5 26.20 -0.66 16.77
C SER A 5 27.68 -0.50 16.41
N ASP A 6 28.56 -0.28 17.39
CA ASP A 6 29.99 -0.09 17.14
C ASP A 6 30.61 -1.37 16.58
N SER A 7 30.23 -2.54 17.12
CA SER A 7 30.69 -3.85 16.63
C SER A 7 30.21 -4.14 15.21
N VAL A 8 28.94 -3.85 14.90
CA VAL A 8 28.38 -4.02 13.54
C VAL A 8 29.09 -3.10 12.54
N HIS A 9 29.33 -1.84 12.91
CA HIS A 9 30.05 -0.89 12.06
C HIS A 9 31.51 -1.31 11.83
N GLN A 10 32.19 -1.79 12.88
CA GLN A 10 33.58 -2.25 12.78
C GLN A 10 33.70 -3.47 11.86
N LEU A 11 32.78 -4.43 11.96
CA LEU A 11 32.82 -5.66 11.20
C LEU A 11 32.32 -5.50 9.75
N ALA A 12 31.33 -4.63 9.51
CA ALA A 12 30.81 -4.37 8.17
C ALA A 12 31.78 -3.60 7.27
N GLY A 13 32.64 -2.77 7.85
CA GLY A 13 33.61 -1.95 7.12
C GLY A 13 33.16 -0.50 6.89
N PRO A 14 34.06 0.36 6.37
CA PRO A 14 33.81 1.79 6.18
C PRO A 14 32.68 2.08 5.18
N GLU A 15 32.42 1.18 4.23
CA GLU A 15 31.40 1.36 3.18
C GLU A 15 29.98 1.48 3.76
N LEU A 16 29.73 0.86 4.92
CA LEU A 16 28.47 1.01 5.63
C LEU A 16 28.22 2.47 6.04
N ARG A 17 29.27 3.21 6.41
CA ARG A 17 29.15 4.62 6.80
C ARG A 17 28.72 5.48 5.62
N ASP A 18 29.24 5.21 4.42
CA ASP A 18 28.91 5.96 3.21
C ASP A 18 27.45 5.70 2.78
N GLU A 19 26.96 4.47 2.94
CA GLU A 19 25.55 4.15 2.68
C GLU A 19 24.62 4.80 3.72
N LEU A 20 25.00 4.79 5.00
CA LEU A 20 24.22 5.43 6.07
C LEU A 20 24.12 6.95 5.92
N LEU A 21 25.16 7.62 5.41
CA LEU A 21 25.13 9.06 5.11
C LEU A 21 24.05 9.41 4.07
N LYS A 22 23.78 8.52 3.11
CA LYS A 22 22.75 8.70 2.08
C LYS A 22 21.33 8.56 2.65
N LEU A 23 21.16 7.77 3.69
CA LEU A 23 19.86 7.44 4.28
C LEU A 23 19.23 8.57 5.12
N LYS A 24 19.95 9.67 5.40
CA LYS A 24 19.45 10.86 6.15
C LYS A 24 18.80 10.50 7.51
N GLY A 25 19.45 9.63 8.29
CA GLY A 25 19.00 9.26 9.64
C GLY A 25 17.80 8.30 9.68
N CYS A 26 17.31 7.95 10.87
CA CYS A 26 16.17 7.03 11.05
C CYS A 26 15.35 7.49 12.27
N ARG A 27 14.03 7.60 12.13
CA ARG A 27 13.15 8.01 13.25
C ARG A 27 12.97 6.85 14.25
N THR A 28 12.54 7.18 15.46
CA THR A 28 12.19 6.16 16.46
C THR A 28 11.04 5.29 15.97
N GLY A 29 11.20 3.95 16.05
CA GLY A 29 10.23 2.99 15.52
C GLY A 29 10.31 2.75 14.00
N GLU A 30 11.07 3.56 13.26
CA GLU A 30 11.31 3.38 11.83
C GLU A 30 12.42 2.35 11.60
N VAL A 31 12.45 1.80 10.39
CA VAL A 31 13.41 0.79 9.95
C VAL A 31 13.99 1.18 8.58
N LYS A 32 15.28 0.96 8.38
CA LYS A 32 15.98 1.17 7.10
C LYS A 32 16.87 0.00 6.75
N LEU A 33 17.00 -0.29 5.47
CA LEU A 33 17.82 -1.38 4.95
C LEU A 33 19.14 -0.85 4.40
N THR A 34 20.24 -1.56 4.68
CA THR A 34 21.51 -1.43 3.96
C THR A 34 22.05 -2.80 3.59
N LYS A 35 23.08 -2.84 2.74
CA LYS A 35 23.87 -4.05 2.55
C LYS A 35 24.63 -4.40 3.83
N GLY A 36 24.97 -5.68 3.99
CA GLY A 36 25.80 -6.17 5.09
C GLY A 36 27.30 -6.00 4.89
N PHE A 37 27.74 -5.68 3.66
CA PHE A 37 29.14 -5.49 3.29
C PHE A 37 30.01 -6.69 3.70
N ASN A 38 30.95 -6.49 4.63
CA ASN A 38 31.87 -7.53 5.08
C ASN A 38 31.27 -8.47 6.15
N LEU A 39 30.00 -8.29 6.52
CA LEU A 39 29.28 -9.24 7.36
C LEU A 39 28.85 -10.47 6.58
N ALA A 40 28.75 -11.61 7.27
CA ALA A 40 28.13 -12.82 6.72
C ALA A 40 26.64 -12.63 6.37
N ALA A 41 25.98 -11.69 7.06
CA ALA A 41 24.60 -11.33 6.77
C ALA A 41 24.51 -10.51 5.48
N ARG A 42 23.57 -10.87 4.59
CA ARG A 42 23.37 -10.17 3.31
C ARG A 42 22.95 -8.71 3.49
N PHE A 43 22.14 -8.44 4.51
CA PHE A 43 21.58 -7.12 4.79
C PHE A 43 21.68 -6.78 6.27
N ILE A 44 21.70 -5.48 6.57
CA ILE A 44 21.53 -4.94 7.91
C ILE A 44 20.22 -4.16 7.94
N VAL A 45 19.39 -4.49 8.91
CA VAL A 45 18.14 -3.79 9.18
C VAL A 45 18.36 -2.84 10.36
N HIS A 46 18.39 -1.55 10.07
CA HIS A 46 18.64 -0.48 11.04
C HIS A 46 17.34 0.00 11.64
N THR A 47 17.20 -0.10 12.96
CA THR A 47 16.07 0.47 13.69
C THR A 47 16.51 1.29 14.88
N VAL A 48 15.67 2.23 15.31
CA VAL A 48 15.94 3.10 16.46
C VAL A 48 14.90 2.87 17.54
N GLY A 49 15.30 2.15 18.60
CA GLY A 49 14.48 1.96 19.79
C GLY A 49 14.20 3.27 20.54
N PRO A 50 13.13 3.35 21.34
CA PRO A 50 12.78 4.56 22.10
C PRO A 50 13.74 4.84 23.25
N LYS A 51 13.88 6.12 23.63
CA LYS A 51 14.46 6.50 24.93
C LYS A 51 13.37 6.37 25.99
N TYR A 52 13.55 5.49 26.97
CA TYR A 52 12.54 5.24 27.97
C TYR A 52 12.51 6.35 29.03
N LYS A 53 11.30 6.84 29.32
CA LYS A 53 11.00 7.71 30.46
C LYS A 53 9.66 7.23 31.02
N ALA A 54 9.55 7.06 32.34
CA ALA A 54 8.34 6.55 32.98
C ALA A 54 7.08 7.34 32.56
N LYS A 55 7.18 8.68 32.47
CA LYS A 55 6.10 9.56 32.00
C LYS A 55 5.63 9.35 30.55
N TYR A 56 6.42 8.66 29.74
CA TYR A 56 6.13 8.35 28.33
C TYR A 56 6.13 6.85 28.07
N ARG A 57 5.76 6.04 29.07
CA ARG A 57 5.72 4.56 28.98
C ARG A 57 5.00 4.08 27.73
N THR A 58 3.77 4.55 27.50
CA THR A 58 2.94 4.15 26.37
C THR A 58 3.56 4.47 25.00
N ALA A 59 4.19 5.63 24.87
CA ALA A 59 4.86 6.02 23.63
C ALA A 59 6.11 5.17 23.39
N ALA A 60 6.83 4.80 24.45
CA ALA A 60 7.96 3.89 24.37
C ALA A 60 7.51 2.48 23.98
N GLU A 61 6.44 1.96 24.57
CA GLU A 61 5.88 0.64 24.23
C GLU A 61 5.48 0.56 22.75
N SER A 62 4.71 1.54 22.25
CA SER A 62 4.31 1.61 20.84
C SER A 62 5.50 1.77 19.89
N SER A 63 6.53 2.53 20.29
CA SER A 63 7.75 2.68 19.48
C SER A 63 8.57 1.40 19.41
N LEU A 64 8.71 0.68 20.52
CA LEU A 64 9.46 -0.58 20.57
C LEU A 64 8.74 -1.69 19.81
N TYR A 65 7.42 -1.77 19.95
CA TYR A 65 6.56 -2.58 19.09
C TYR A 65 6.83 -2.31 17.60
N SER A 66 6.80 -1.03 17.21
CA SER A 66 7.05 -0.60 15.83
C SER A 66 8.41 -1.05 15.30
N CYS A 67 9.46 -1.00 16.13
CA CYS A 67 10.80 -1.49 15.76
C CYS A 67 10.77 -2.96 15.32
N TYR A 68 10.18 -3.85 16.12
CA TYR A 68 10.12 -5.28 15.83
C TYR A 68 9.18 -5.57 14.64
N ARG A 69 7.98 -4.99 14.65
CA ARG A 69 6.99 -5.17 13.59
C ARG A 69 7.53 -4.77 12.22
N ASN A 70 8.10 -3.57 12.11
CA ASN A 70 8.62 -3.05 10.85
C ASN A 70 9.86 -3.83 10.38
N THR A 71 10.68 -4.34 11.30
CA THR A 71 11.84 -5.20 10.98
C THR A 71 11.38 -6.51 10.35
N MET A 72 10.39 -7.17 10.96
CA MET A 72 9.82 -8.42 10.46
C MET A 72 9.10 -8.22 9.13
N GLN A 73 8.33 -7.13 9.00
CA GLN A 73 7.67 -6.77 7.74
C GLN A 73 8.67 -6.58 6.61
N LEU A 74 9.75 -5.82 6.85
CA LEU A 74 10.78 -5.59 5.84
C LEU A 74 11.51 -6.89 5.43
N ALA A 75 11.69 -7.82 6.37
CA ALA A 75 12.28 -9.13 6.05
C ALA A 75 11.40 -9.95 5.09
N VAL A 76 10.08 -9.94 5.29
CA VAL A 76 9.12 -10.61 4.39
C VAL A 76 9.07 -9.90 3.03
N GLU A 77 9.02 -8.57 3.01
CA GLU A 77 9.00 -7.78 1.76
C GLU A 77 10.25 -7.99 0.90
N GLN A 78 11.40 -8.25 1.52
CA GLN A 78 12.67 -8.54 0.85
C GLN A 78 12.91 -10.04 0.62
N SER A 79 11.89 -10.88 0.85
CA SER A 79 11.95 -12.35 0.70
C SER A 79 13.18 -12.95 1.41
N MET A 80 13.46 -12.50 2.63
CA MET A 80 14.51 -13.09 3.46
C MET A 80 14.02 -14.40 4.06
N THR A 81 14.87 -15.42 4.14
CA THR A 81 14.52 -16.71 4.77
C THR A 81 14.83 -16.75 6.25
N SER A 82 15.81 -15.95 6.71
CA SER A 82 16.22 -15.90 8.11
C SER A 82 16.51 -14.48 8.59
N VAL A 83 16.22 -14.21 9.87
CA VAL A 83 16.43 -12.92 10.51
C VAL A 83 17.05 -13.08 11.90
N GLY A 84 18.15 -12.36 12.15
CA GLY A 84 18.74 -12.21 13.48
C GLY A 84 18.26 -10.92 14.16
N LEU A 85 17.51 -11.04 15.25
CA LEU A 85 17.00 -9.94 16.05
C LEU A 85 17.88 -9.71 17.28
N CYS A 86 18.41 -8.50 17.43
CA CYS A 86 19.12 -8.11 18.64
C CYS A 86 18.16 -7.53 19.70
N VAL A 87 18.71 -7.32 20.90
CA VAL A 87 18.03 -6.58 21.98
C VAL A 87 18.02 -5.09 21.62
N VAL A 88 16.92 -4.63 21.01
CA VAL A 88 16.77 -3.25 20.49
C VAL A 88 16.79 -2.22 21.63
N ASN A 89 16.32 -2.61 22.82
CA ASN A 89 16.41 -1.84 24.05
C ASN A 89 17.83 -1.91 24.64
N THR A 90 18.74 -1.09 24.16
CA THR A 90 20.06 -0.95 24.79
C THR A 90 19.95 -0.40 26.22
N ALA A 91 20.77 -0.87 27.15
CA ALA A 91 20.83 -0.37 28.54
C ALA A 91 20.96 1.16 28.62
N LYS A 92 21.66 1.79 27.65
CA LYS A 92 21.79 3.25 27.52
C LYS A 92 20.46 4.00 27.37
N ARG A 93 19.42 3.33 26.87
CA ARG A 93 18.07 3.92 26.66
C ARG A 93 17.13 3.70 27.84
N GLY A 94 17.54 2.96 28.88
CA GLY A 94 16.84 2.85 30.16
C GLY A 94 15.50 2.11 30.13
N TYR A 95 15.21 1.35 29.07
CA TYR A 95 13.96 0.59 28.97
C TYR A 95 14.04 -0.64 29.89
N PRO A 96 13.03 -0.91 30.75
CA PRO A 96 13.01 -2.11 31.60
C PRO A 96 13.14 -3.38 30.76
N LEU A 97 14.12 -4.23 31.09
CA LEU A 97 14.49 -5.38 30.26
C LEU A 97 13.32 -6.37 30.10
N GLU A 98 12.64 -6.70 31.20
CA GLU A 98 11.50 -7.64 31.19
C GLU A 98 10.34 -7.14 30.33
N ASP A 99 9.91 -5.89 30.51
CA ASP A 99 8.87 -5.25 29.68
C ASP A 99 9.24 -5.27 28.20
N ALA A 100 10.50 -5.00 27.86
CA ALA A 100 10.98 -5.03 26.48
C ALA A 100 11.01 -6.44 25.88
N THR A 101 11.41 -7.45 26.67
CA THR A 101 11.42 -8.85 26.23
C THR A 101 10.00 -9.36 25.95
N HIS A 102 9.03 -9.05 26.82
CA HIS A 102 7.62 -9.36 26.57
C HIS A 102 7.12 -8.73 25.25
N MET A 103 7.48 -7.47 24.99
CA MET A 103 7.14 -6.79 23.74
C MET A 103 7.72 -7.50 22.52
N ALA A 104 9.02 -7.84 22.56
CA ALA A 104 9.72 -8.50 21.47
C ALA A 104 9.09 -9.86 21.14
N PHE A 105 8.91 -10.71 22.16
CA PHE A 105 8.37 -12.06 21.99
C PHE A 105 6.93 -12.05 21.50
N ARG A 106 6.06 -11.23 22.12
CA ARG A 106 4.68 -11.10 21.67
C ARG A 106 4.59 -10.67 20.21
N THR A 107 5.35 -9.64 19.83
CA THR A 107 5.31 -9.08 18.47
C THR A 107 5.74 -10.12 17.45
N VAL A 108 6.87 -10.80 17.70
CA VAL A 108 7.37 -11.86 16.80
C VAL A 108 6.41 -13.04 16.76
N ARG A 109 5.86 -13.47 17.90
CA ARG A 109 4.89 -14.57 17.97
C ARG A 109 3.67 -14.30 17.10
N ARG A 110 3.00 -13.15 17.29
CA ARG A 110 1.83 -12.75 16.50
C ARG A 110 2.15 -12.61 15.02
N PHE A 111 3.32 -12.05 14.71
CA PHE A 111 3.76 -11.92 13.32
C PHE A 111 3.92 -13.29 12.63
N LEU A 112 4.54 -14.26 13.32
CA LEU A 112 4.76 -15.60 12.80
C LEU A 112 3.46 -16.42 12.70
N GLU A 113 2.47 -16.19 13.57
CA GLU A 113 1.13 -16.80 13.42
C GLU A 113 0.47 -16.41 12.09
N ASN A 114 0.67 -15.17 11.63
CA ASN A 114 0.06 -14.65 10.40
C ASN A 114 0.94 -14.83 9.15
N HIS A 115 2.27 -14.81 9.30
CA HIS A 115 3.23 -14.76 8.18
C HIS A 115 4.35 -15.81 8.26
N GLY A 116 4.21 -16.84 9.12
CA GLY A 116 5.26 -17.82 9.40
C GLY A 116 5.75 -18.61 8.19
N ASN A 117 4.91 -18.81 7.17
CA ASN A 117 5.28 -19.56 5.95
C ASN A 117 6.34 -18.84 5.10
N SER A 118 6.61 -17.55 5.35
CA SER A 118 7.60 -16.77 4.61
C SER A 118 9.00 -16.77 5.23
N LEU A 119 9.15 -17.24 6.47
CA LEU A 119 10.41 -17.22 7.21
C LEU A 119 10.74 -18.63 7.73
N GLU A 120 11.95 -19.10 7.45
CA GLU A 120 12.43 -20.39 7.94
C GLU A 120 12.96 -20.28 9.39
N MET A 121 13.60 -19.15 9.74
CA MET A 121 14.26 -19.00 11.03
C MET A 121 14.29 -17.56 11.55
N VAL A 122 13.93 -17.39 12.82
CA VAL A 122 14.13 -16.13 13.57
C VAL A 122 15.03 -16.41 14.76
N VAL A 123 16.14 -15.68 14.87
CA VAL A 123 17.13 -15.86 15.93
C VAL A 123 17.11 -14.65 16.86
N PHE A 124 16.87 -14.84 18.16
CA PHE A 124 17.06 -13.80 19.16
C PHE A 124 18.52 -13.80 19.63
N ALA A 125 19.32 -12.85 19.14
CA ALA A 125 20.70 -12.65 19.53
C ALA A 125 20.77 -11.82 20.82
N VAL A 126 21.12 -12.50 21.93
CA VAL A 126 21.21 -11.94 23.28
C VAL A 126 22.63 -12.07 23.83
N SER A 127 22.99 -11.22 24.79
CA SER A 127 24.21 -11.40 25.58
C SER A 127 23.92 -12.11 26.89
N ASP A 128 24.97 -12.45 27.65
CA ASP A 128 24.86 -13.16 28.93
C ASP A 128 23.93 -12.45 29.95
N THR A 129 23.80 -11.12 29.84
CA THR A 129 22.92 -10.33 30.71
C THR A 129 21.44 -10.57 30.44
N GLU A 130 21.04 -10.77 29.18
CA GLU A 130 19.64 -10.97 28.80
C GLU A 130 19.27 -12.45 28.70
N GLU A 131 20.23 -13.34 28.48
CA GLU A 131 19.99 -14.76 28.18
C GLU A 131 19.11 -15.44 29.23
N ARG A 132 19.38 -15.22 30.53
CA ARG A 132 18.62 -15.83 31.63
C ARG A 132 17.13 -15.46 31.56
N LEU A 133 16.84 -14.19 31.26
CA LEU A 133 15.46 -13.70 31.18
C LEU A 133 14.77 -14.20 29.92
N TYR A 134 15.48 -14.18 28.77
CA TYR A 134 14.94 -14.69 27.51
C TYR A 134 14.59 -16.18 27.63
N ARG A 135 15.46 -17.01 28.21
CA ARG A 135 15.17 -18.44 28.45
C ARG A 135 13.97 -18.67 29.36
N LYS A 136 13.80 -17.83 30.38
CA LYS A 136 12.65 -17.90 31.30
C LYS A 136 11.33 -17.55 30.60
N LEU A 137 11.34 -16.53 29.74
CA LEU A 137 10.13 -16.00 29.10
C LEU A 137 9.78 -16.66 27.76
N LEU A 138 10.72 -17.31 27.07
CA LEU A 138 10.48 -17.93 25.77
C LEU A 138 9.32 -18.94 25.79
N PRO A 139 9.24 -19.88 26.78
CA PRO A 139 8.15 -20.84 26.86
C PRO A 139 6.75 -20.22 26.98
N LEU A 140 6.68 -19.01 27.52
CA LEU A 140 5.42 -18.28 27.70
C LEU A 140 4.76 -17.91 26.36
N TYR A 141 5.58 -17.65 25.34
CA TYR A 141 5.13 -17.23 24.02
C TYR A 141 5.28 -18.31 22.95
N PHE A 142 6.22 -19.24 23.17
CA PHE A 142 6.53 -20.35 22.29
C PHE A 142 6.55 -21.67 23.09
N PRO A 143 5.40 -22.11 23.62
CA PRO A 143 5.31 -23.37 24.34
C PRO A 143 5.63 -24.54 23.41
N ARG A 144 6.41 -25.51 23.90
CA ARG A 144 6.85 -26.70 23.14
C ARG A 144 5.87 -27.87 23.27
N SER A 145 4.99 -27.83 24.27
CA SER A 145 3.97 -28.85 24.52
C SER A 145 2.73 -28.22 25.16
N GLU A 146 1.57 -28.88 25.05
CA GLU A 146 0.33 -28.43 25.71
C GLU A 146 0.48 -28.34 27.24
N GLN A 147 1.31 -29.20 27.84
CA GLN A 147 1.56 -29.16 29.29
C GLN A 147 2.31 -27.89 29.68
N GLU A 148 3.31 -27.50 28.88
CA GLU A 148 4.06 -26.25 29.07
C GLU A 148 3.15 -25.04 28.87
N GLU A 149 2.27 -25.06 27.86
CA GLU A 149 1.26 -24.03 27.65
C GLU A 149 0.34 -23.88 28.87
N ARG A 150 -0.24 -24.97 29.36
CA ARG A 150 -1.13 -24.94 30.55
C ARG A 150 -0.43 -24.42 31.80
N ALA A 151 0.83 -24.78 32.00
CA ALA A 151 1.63 -24.29 33.12
C ALA A 151 2.00 -22.80 33.00
N CYS A 152 2.18 -22.30 31.77
CA CYS A 152 2.57 -20.93 31.50
C CYS A 152 1.40 -19.94 31.43
N LEU A 153 0.18 -20.40 31.10
CA LEU A 153 -1.04 -19.57 31.05
C LEU A 153 -1.21 -18.61 32.24
N PRO A 154 -1.05 -19.01 33.52
CA PRO A 154 -1.20 -18.09 34.65
C PRO A 154 -0.07 -17.07 34.80
N LEU A 155 1.05 -17.25 34.09
CA LEU A 155 2.24 -16.38 34.14
C LEU A 155 2.22 -15.32 33.03
N ILE A 156 1.22 -15.34 32.14
CA ILE A 156 1.11 -14.39 31.04
C ILE A 156 0.76 -13.00 31.60
N PRO A 157 1.46 -11.92 31.16
CA PRO A 157 1.12 -10.56 31.57
C PRO A 157 -0.33 -10.18 31.22
N ALA A 158 -0.96 -9.33 32.03
CA ALA A 158 -2.34 -8.90 31.83
C ALA A 158 -2.57 -8.19 30.48
N ASP A 159 -1.58 -7.46 29.97
CA ASP A 159 -1.60 -6.90 28.62
C ASP A 159 -0.87 -7.83 27.66
N ILE A 160 -1.63 -8.56 26.84
CA ILE A 160 -1.15 -9.42 25.75
C ILE A 160 -1.24 -8.74 24.38
N GLY A 161 -1.45 -7.42 24.33
CA GLY A 161 -1.63 -6.67 23.09
C GLY A 161 -2.87 -7.09 22.29
N ASN A 162 -3.04 -6.48 21.12
CA ASN A 162 -4.09 -6.84 20.15
C ASN A 162 -3.68 -8.05 19.28
N SER A 163 -4.46 -8.36 18.24
CA SER A 163 -4.18 -9.46 17.30
C SER A 163 -2.81 -9.34 16.61
N GLU A 164 -2.29 -8.13 16.47
CA GLU A 164 -0.98 -7.84 15.88
C GLU A 164 0.14 -7.72 16.94
N GLY A 165 -0.17 -7.93 18.22
CA GLY A 165 0.75 -7.82 19.34
C GLY A 165 1.02 -6.39 19.83
N GLU A 166 0.31 -5.39 19.29
CA GLU A 166 0.43 -3.98 19.69
C GLU A 166 -0.18 -3.76 21.08
N PRO A 167 0.44 -2.96 21.97
CA PRO A 167 -0.11 -2.64 23.29
C PRO A 167 -1.48 -1.98 23.22
N VAL A 168 -2.44 -2.50 23.99
CA VAL A 168 -3.80 -1.93 24.06
C VAL A 168 -3.83 -0.86 25.13
N VAL A 169 -4.04 0.40 24.73
CA VAL A 169 -4.13 1.54 25.65
C VAL A 169 -5.61 1.90 25.82
N PRO A 170 -6.24 1.59 26.96
CA PRO A 170 -7.68 1.83 27.17
C PRO A 170 -8.06 3.31 27.06
N GLU A 171 -7.13 4.22 27.37
CA GLU A 171 -7.31 5.68 27.29
C GLU A 171 -7.27 6.21 25.85
N ARG A 172 -6.80 5.42 24.88
CA ARG A 172 -6.87 5.71 23.44
C ARG A 172 -8.08 5.05 22.76
N GLN A 173 -8.79 4.17 23.46
CA GLN A 173 -10.13 3.80 23.06
C GLN A 173 -11.01 5.01 23.36
N ILE A 174 -11.71 5.52 22.35
CA ILE A 174 -12.66 6.62 22.54
C ILE A 174 -13.70 6.14 23.56
N ARG A 175 -13.56 6.55 24.82
CA ARG A 175 -14.65 6.47 25.79
C ARG A 175 -15.66 7.51 25.33
N ILE A 176 -16.70 7.05 24.64
CA ILE A 176 -17.94 7.83 24.60
C ILE A 176 -18.48 7.75 26.03
N ALA A 177 -18.01 8.66 26.88
CA ALA A 177 -18.71 8.93 28.11
C ALA A 177 -20.11 9.40 27.70
N GLU A 178 -21.15 8.74 28.21
CA GLU A 178 -22.46 9.38 28.27
C GLU A 178 -22.26 10.73 28.97
N LYS A 179 -22.81 11.79 28.37
CA LYS A 179 -22.62 13.19 28.78
C LYS A 179 -22.60 13.33 30.32
N PRO A 180 -21.58 13.97 30.91
CA PRO A 180 -21.71 14.43 32.28
C PRO A 180 -22.71 15.59 32.28
N GLY A 181 -23.82 15.44 33.00
CA GLY A 181 -24.73 16.53 33.30
C GLY A 181 -26.21 16.18 33.12
N THR A 182 -26.80 15.62 34.16
CA THR A 182 -28.20 15.88 34.53
C THR A 182 -28.30 15.75 36.03
N LEU A 183 -28.13 16.87 36.72
CA LEU A 183 -28.84 17.13 37.96
C LEU A 183 -29.46 18.52 37.81
N GLU A 184 -30.79 18.50 37.94
CA GLU A 184 -31.70 19.60 38.30
C GLU A 184 -31.03 20.45 39.41
N ASP A 185 -31.17 21.76 39.51
CA ASP A 185 -32.39 22.56 39.46
C ASP A 185 -32.04 24.07 39.49
N ASP A 186 -33.02 24.88 39.10
CA ASP A 186 -33.26 26.29 39.40
C ASP A 186 -32.38 27.46 38.91
N SER A 187 -33.14 28.40 38.31
CA SER A 187 -33.04 29.86 38.37
C SER A 187 -32.22 30.64 37.31
N GLU A 188 -33.01 31.49 36.63
CA GLU A 188 -32.71 32.83 36.13
C GLU A 188 -32.33 33.04 34.65
N GLU A 189 -33.09 33.98 34.09
CA GLU A 189 -33.13 34.54 32.76
C GLU A 189 -31.78 35.18 32.36
N GLU A 190 -31.40 35.10 31.09
CA GLU A 190 -31.35 36.30 30.24
C GLU A 190 -31.04 35.96 28.78
N SER A 191 -31.69 36.74 27.93
CA SER A 191 -31.69 36.76 26.47
C SER A 191 -30.31 36.75 25.81
N LEU A 192 -30.21 36.07 24.66
CA LEU A 192 -29.57 36.57 23.43
C LEU A 192 -29.84 35.58 22.27
N GLU A 193 -31.07 35.62 21.75
CA GLU A 193 -31.36 35.16 20.39
C GLU A 193 -30.77 36.18 19.40
N SER A 194 -29.83 35.76 18.53
CA SER A 194 -29.84 36.18 17.11
C SER A 194 -28.70 35.62 16.23
N ASP A 195 -28.14 34.41 16.45
CA ASP A 195 -27.16 33.91 15.45
C ASP A 195 -27.02 32.38 15.25
N LEU A 196 -28.03 31.59 15.64
CA LEU A 196 -28.00 30.12 15.46
C LEU A 196 -28.99 29.58 14.43
N GLY A 197 -29.60 30.45 13.62
CA GLY A 197 -30.61 30.07 12.61
C GLY A 197 -30.11 29.24 11.43
N GLN A 198 -28.80 28.99 11.30
CA GLN A 198 -28.22 28.30 10.13
C GLN A 198 -27.52 26.97 10.42
N VAL A 199 -27.62 26.42 11.64
CA VAL A 199 -27.03 25.10 11.95
C VAL A 199 -28.04 23.94 11.77
N GLY A 200 -29.34 24.23 11.68
CA GLY A 200 -30.41 23.23 11.60
C GLY A 200 -30.64 22.55 10.24
N ASN A 201 -30.02 23.04 9.16
CA ASN A 201 -30.26 22.53 7.80
C ASN A 201 -29.22 21.50 7.33
N HIS A 202 -28.20 21.18 8.14
CA HIS A 202 -27.19 20.21 7.74
C HIS A 202 -27.75 18.79 7.81
N ALA A 203 -27.40 17.95 6.83
CA ALA A 203 -27.82 16.54 6.75
C ALA A 203 -27.53 15.71 8.03
N PHE A 204 -26.67 16.22 8.91
CA PHE A 204 -26.38 15.66 10.23
C PHE A 204 -27.58 15.76 11.20
N ALA A 205 -28.40 16.82 11.11
CA ALA A 205 -29.55 17.06 12.00
C ALA A 205 -30.80 16.26 11.60
N ARG A 206 -30.83 15.66 10.40
CA ARG A 206 -32.00 14.97 9.86
C ARG A 206 -32.12 13.49 10.21
N MET A 207 -31.17 12.90 10.95
CA MET A 207 -31.19 11.49 11.40
C MET A 207 -31.75 10.50 10.36
N GLU A 208 -31.32 10.60 9.10
CA GLU A 208 -31.64 9.59 8.10
C GLU A 208 -30.67 8.41 8.19
N GLY A 209 -31.06 7.42 9.00
CA GLY A 209 -30.44 6.11 9.07
C GLY A 209 -29.68 5.85 10.36
N ASP A 210 -29.98 4.70 10.98
CA ASP A 210 -29.33 4.19 12.19
C ASP A 210 -27.90 3.72 11.89
N VAL A 211 -26.95 4.63 12.10
CA VAL A 211 -25.51 4.43 11.82
C VAL A 211 -24.90 3.37 12.73
N ASP A 212 -25.48 3.15 13.91
CA ASP A 212 -24.99 2.19 14.90
C ASP A 212 -25.39 0.75 14.56
N LYS A 213 -26.56 0.57 13.94
CA LYS A 213 -26.96 -0.74 13.38
C LYS A 213 -26.04 -1.18 12.25
N GLN A 214 -25.58 -0.23 11.41
CA GLN A 214 -24.57 -0.50 10.37
C GLN A 214 -23.20 -0.82 10.98
N ARG A 215 -22.79 -0.14 12.06
CA ARG A 215 -21.52 -0.42 12.75
C ARG A 215 -21.45 -1.79 13.40
N LYS A 216 -22.56 -2.27 13.99
CA LYS A 216 -22.63 -3.63 14.55
C LYS A 216 -22.50 -4.72 13.48
N GLN A 217 -23.01 -4.49 12.28
CA GLN A 217 -22.86 -5.43 11.15
C GLN A 217 -21.43 -5.45 10.56
N ILE A 218 -20.75 -4.29 10.54
CA ILE A 218 -19.32 -4.18 10.14
C ILE A 218 -18.41 -5.02 11.06
N LEU A 219 -18.65 -4.97 12.38
CA LEU A 219 -17.86 -5.70 13.38
C LEU A 219 -18.09 -7.22 13.37
N GLN A 220 -19.20 -7.69 12.80
CA GLN A 220 -19.56 -9.11 12.72
C GLN A 220 -19.11 -9.78 11.41
N GLY A 221 -18.35 -9.09 10.55
CA GLY A 221 -17.84 -9.65 9.29
C GLY A 221 -18.91 -9.92 8.23
N GLN A 222 -20.17 -9.55 8.48
CA GLN A 222 -21.29 -9.71 7.55
C GLN A 222 -21.63 -8.35 6.94
N MET A 223 -20.78 -7.89 6.02
CA MET A 223 -21.11 -6.73 5.21
C MET A 223 -21.92 -7.16 3.99
N SER A 224 -23.20 -6.76 3.95
CA SER A 224 -23.96 -6.79 2.70
C SER A 224 -23.24 -5.94 1.65
N GLU A 225 -23.17 -6.43 0.40
CA GLU A 225 -22.59 -5.68 -0.73
C GLU A 225 -23.17 -4.27 -0.87
N ALA A 226 -24.45 -4.10 -0.52
CA ALA A 226 -25.14 -2.81 -0.51
C ALA A 226 -24.57 -1.82 0.53
N ALA A 227 -24.11 -2.32 1.68
CA ALA A 227 -23.51 -1.49 2.72
C ALA A 227 -22.08 -1.04 2.35
N ILE A 228 -21.31 -1.92 1.69
CA ILE A 228 -19.99 -1.58 1.13
C ILE A 228 -20.14 -0.51 0.05
N HIS A 229 -21.10 -0.69 -0.86
CA HIS A 229 -21.38 0.27 -1.92
C HIS A 229 -21.81 1.63 -1.37
N LYS A 230 -22.68 1.66 -0.35
CA LYS A 230 -23.11 2.90 0.32
C LYS A 230 -21.95 3.63 1.00
N GLN A 231 -21.01 2.90 1.60
CA GLN A 231 -19.81 3.50 2.22
C GLN A 231 -18.84 4.05 1.17
N HIS A 232 -18.63 3.31 0.07
CA HIS A 232 -17.81 3.76 -1.06
C HIS A 232 -18.37 5.06 -1.66
N GLN A 233 -19.69 5.13 -1.87
CA GLN A 233 -20.38 6.31 -2.37
C GLN A 233 -20.25 7.52 -1.43
N ARG A 234 -20.32 7.32 -0.11
CA ARG A 234 -20.07 8.39 0.88
C ARG A 234 -18.65 8.93 0.80
N ASN A 235 -17.66 8.04 0.67
CA ASN A 235 -16.27 8.43 0.52
C ASN A 235 -16.07 9.22 -0.77
N TYR A 236 -16.61 8.75 -1.91
CA TYR A 236 -16.54 9.46 -3.18
C TYR A 236 -17.17 10.87 -3.10
N ASN A 237 -18.35 11.00 -2.49
CA ASN A 237 -19.00 12.30 -2.29
C ASN A 237 -18.14 13.28 -1.47
N ARG A 238 -17.39 12.78 -0.48
CA ARG A 238 -16.44 13.62 0.28
C ARG A 238 -15.31 14.14 -0.61
N TRP A 239 -14.74 13.28 -1.45
CA TRP A 239 -13.72 13.69 -2.43
C TRP A 239 -14.26 14.70 -3.43
N LEU A 240 -15.49 14.52 -3.90
CA LEU A 240 -16.15 15.44 -4.81
C LEU A 240 -16.41 16.82 -4.19
N CYS A 241 -16.86 16.87 -2.92
CA CYS A 241 -17.01 18.14 -2.20
C CYS A 241 -15.67 18.88 -2.07
N ARG A 242 -14.58 18.16 -1.75
CA ARG A 242 -13.24 18.75 -1.71
C ARG A 242 -12.80 19.27 -3.08
N ALA A 243 -13.03 18.50 -4.14
CA ALA A 243 -12.70 18.86 -5.50
C ALA A 243 -13.47 20.08 -6.03
N ARG A 244 -14.61 20.43 -5.41
CA ARG A 244 -15.38 21.66 -5.73
C ARG A 244 -14.96 22.86 -4.89
N ALA A 245 -14.32 22.63 -3.73
CA ALA A 245 -13.92 23.69 -2.81
C ALA A 245 -12.48 24.17 -3.03
N GLU A 246 -11.59 23.30 -3.51
CA GLU A 246 -10.19 23.65 -3.78
C GLU A 246 -10.02 24.36 -5.13
N ASP A 247 -9.06 25.29 -5.19
CA ASP A 247 -8.63 25.91 -6.44
C ASP A 247 -7.69 24.95 -7.21
N LEU A 248 -8.11 24.59 -8.42
CA LEU A 248 -7.46 23.61 -9.30
C LEU A 248 -6.94 24.26 -10.61
N SER A 249 -6.90 25.60 -10.67
CA SER A 249 -6.54 26.37 -11.86
C SER A 249 -5.12 26.03 -12.38
N ASP A 250 -4.17 25.83 -11.47
CA ASP A 250 -2.78 25.46 -11.78
C ASP A 250 -2.70 24.14 -12.57
N ILE A 251 -3.58 23.19 -12.24
CA ILE A 251 -3.62 21.87 -12.89
C ILE A 251 -4.38 21.93 -14.20
N ALA A 252 -5.47 22.71 -14.25
CA ALA A 252 -6.20 22.97 -15.47
C ALA A 252 -5.31 23.60 -16.55
N ALA A 253 -4.38 24.49 -16.16
CA ALA A 253 -3.44 25.16 -17.06
C ALA A 253 -2.50 24.18 -17.79
N LEU A 254 -2.25 23.00 -17.24
CA LEU A 254 -1.42 21.97 -17.86
C LEU A 254 -2.07 21.36 -19.10
N LYS A 255 -3.39 21.49 -19.27
CA LYS A 255 -4.15 20.83 -20.35
C LYS A 255 -3.88 19.33 -20.43
N ALA A 256 -3.69 18.70 -19.28
CA ALA A 256 -3.40 17.27 -19.19
C ALA A 256 -4.65 16.41 -19.39
N LEU A 257 -5.82 16.88 -18.96
CA LEU A 257 -7.10 16.20 -19.10
C LEU A 257 -8.16 17.20 -19.58
N TYR A 258 -8.85 16.88 -20.67
CA TYR A 258 -9.93 17.71 -21.22
C TYR A 258 -10.92 16.88 -22.04
N GLN A 259 -12.13 17.41 -22.19
CA GLN A 259 -13.18 16.84 -23.00
C GLN A 259 -13.07 17.32 -24.45
N THR A 260 -13.31 16.41 -25.40
CA THR A 260 -13.41 16.74 -26.84
C THR A 260 -14.60 16.01 -27.44
N GLY A 261 -15.29 16.66 -28.38
CA GLY A 261 -16.37 16.14 -29.24
C GLY A 261 -17.10 14.86 -28.81
N VAL A 262 -17.38 14.00 -29.79
CA VAL A 262 -17.98 12.68 -29.61
C VAL A 262 -17.36 11.65 -30.55
N ASP A 263 -17.42 10.37 -30.17
CA ASP A 263 -17.01 9.28 -31.04
C ASP A 263 -18.07 8.93 -32.10
N MET A 264 -17.79 7.94 -32.95
CA MET A 264 -18.73 7.49 -33.99
C MET A 264 -20.07 6.96 -33.45
N CYS A 265 -20.14 6.63 -32.16
CA CYS A 265 -21.35 6.16 -31.48
C CYS A 265 -22.04 7.28 -30.68
N GLY A 266 -21.57 8.53 -30.75
CA GLY A 266 -22.11 9.66 -30.00
C GLY A 266 -21.70 9.72 -28.53
N ARG A 267 -20.67 8.96 -28.12
CA ARG A 267 -20.15 8.94 -26.73
C ARG A 267 -19.13 10.05 -26.55
N THR A 268 -19.14 10.69 -25.38
CA THR A 268 -18.17 11.75 -25.05
C THR A 268 -16.74 11.21 -25.06
N VAL A 269 -15.82 11.95 -25.69
CA VAL A 269 -14.40 11.59 -25.74
C VAL A 269 -13.63 12.42 -24.73
N MET A 270 -12.88 11.75 -23.86
CA MET A 270 -11.96 12.36 -22.91
C MET A 270 -10.53 12.15 -23.35
N ILE A 271 -9.75 13.22 -23.44
CA ILE A 271 -8.32 13.14 -23.76
C ILE A 271 -7.49 13.28 -22.49
N LEU A 272 -6.54 12.37 -22.32
CA LEU A 272 -5.46 12.43 -21.33
C LEU A 272 -4.11 12.52 -22.03
N VAL A 273 -3.34 13.57 -21.76
CA VAL A 273 -2.03 13.85 -22.37
C VAL A 273 -0.93 13.56 -21.37
N GLY A 274 -0.22 12.43 -21.52
CA GLY A 274 0.80 11.99 -20.56
C GLY A 274 1.97 12.98 -20.41
N ARG A 275 2.41 13.61 -21.52
CA ARG A 275 3.53 14.56 -21.51
C ARG A 275 3.27 15.78 -20.62
N ASN A 276 2.00 16.17 -20.49
CA ASN A 276 1.59 17.36 -19.77
C ASN A 276 1.43 17.13 -18.26
N ILE A 277 1.75 15.93 -17.77
CA ILE A 277 1.73 15.58 -16.34
C ILE A 277 3.17 15.53 -15.82
N PRO A 278 3.77 16.64 -15.36
CA PRO A 278 5.05 16.63 -14.64
C PRO A 278 4.84 16.14 -13.20
N VAL A 279 4.95 14.82 -12.99
CA VAL A 279 4.69 14.15 -11.70
C VAL A 279 5.62 14.65 -10.58
N THR A 280 6.81 15.16 -10.93
CA THR A 280 7.79 15.69 -9.96
C THR A 280 7.46 17.09 -9.42
N LEU A 281 6.60 17.85 -10.10
CA LEU A 281 6.32 19.26 -9.78
C LEU A 281 4.88 19.49 -9.29
N ILE A 282 3.98 18.53 -9.52
CA ILE A 282 2.56 18.67 -9.23
C ILE A 282 2.19 17.96 -7.93
N ASP A 283 1.32 18.60 -7.15
CA ASP A 283 0.63 17.95 -6.06
C ASP A 283 -0.31 16.87 -6.58
N ILE A 284 0.05 15.63 -6.27
CA ILE A 284 -0.64 14.42 -6.70
C ILE A 284 -2.10 14.40 -6.19
N GLU A 285 -2.36 14.93 -5.00
CA GLU A 285 -3.71 14.96 -4.43
C GLU A 285 -4.60 15.94 -5.19
N LYS A 286 -4.07 17.13 -5.51
CA LYS A 286 -4.79 18.09 -6.37
C LYS A 286 -5.05 17.53 -7.77
N ALA A 287 -4.13 16.74 -8.32
CA ALA A 287 -4.33 16.09 -9.62
C ALA A 287 -5.48 15.06 -9.58
N LEU A 288 -5.60 14.30 -8.48
CA LEU A 288 -6.75 13.41 -8.25
C LEU A 288 -8.06 14.21 -8.13
N LEU A 289 -8.06 15.29 -7.36
CA LEU A 289 -9.24 16.16 -7.21
C LEU A 289 -9.68 16.76 -8.54
N TYR A 290 -8.74 17.24 -9.36
CA TYR A 290 -9.04 17.73 -10.71
C TYR A 290 -9.61 16.64 -11.61
N PHE A 291 -9.03 15.43 -11.60
CA PHE A 291 -9.58 14.31 -12.36
C PHE A 291 -11.03 14.00 -11.94
N ILE A 292 -11.31 13.94 -10.63
CA ILE A 292 -12.66 13.67 -10.11
C ILE A 292 -13.62 14.79 -10.50
N HIS A 293 -13.21 16.05 -10.38
CA HIS A 293 -14.00 17.22 -10.74
C HIS A 293 -14.45 17.18 -12.21
N VAL A 294 -13.51 16.94 -13.12
CA VAL A 294 -13.78 16.91 -14.56
C VAL A 294 -14.59 15.67 -14.95
N MET A 295 -14.31 14.51 -14.34
CA MET A 295 -14.93 13.25 -14.79
C MET A 295 -16.30 12.97 -14.15
N ASP A 296 -16.65 13.58 -13.01
CA ASP A 296 -17.88 13.29 -12.26
C ASP A 296 -19.15 13.43 -13.12
N HIS A 297 -19.26 14.51 -13.89
CA HIS A 297 -20.42 14.77 -14.75
C HIS A 297 -20.41 13.95 -16.04
N ILE A 298 -19.22 13.55 -16.52
CA ILE A 298 -19.03 12.82 -17.78
C ILE A 298 -19.34 11.33 -17.59
N THR A 299 -18.90 10.79 -16.46
CA THR A 299 -19.07 9.37 -16.10
C THR A 299 -20.52 8.98 -15.80
N VAL A 300 -21.44 9.94 -15.79
CA VAL A 300 -22.89 9.68 -15.73
C VAL A 300 -23.39 9.01 -17.02
N LYS A 301 -22.75 9.30 -18.17
CA LYS A 301 -23.07 8.73 -19.48
C LYS A 301 -21.93 7.82 -19.98
N GLU A 302 -22.21 7.04 -21.02
CA GLU A 302 -21.19 6.25 -21.69
C GLU A 302 -20.13 7.15 -22.33
N TYR A 303 -18.86 6.84 -22.08
CA TYR A 303 -17.74 7.65 -22.54
C TYR A 303 -16.56 6.79 -23.01
N VAL A 304 -15.66 7.45 -23.73
CA VAL A 304 -14.43 6.89 -24.25
C VAL A 304 -13.26 7.74 -23.75
N MET A 305 -12.14 7.11 -23.45
CA MET A 305 -10.92 7.80 -23.04
C MET A 305 -9.80 7.55 -24.07
N VAL A 306 -9.09 8.60 -24.45
CA VAL A 306 -7.93 8.57 -25.35
C VAL A 306 -6.71 9.05 -24.57
N TYR A 307 -5.72 8.19 -24.42
CA TYR A 307 -4.45 8.52 -23.76
C TYR A 307 -3.33 8.67 -24.79
N PHE A 308 -2.76 9.87 -24.87
CA PHE A 308 -1.58 10.14 -25.68
C PHE A 308 -0.31 9.93 -24.85
N HIS A 309 0.41 8.85 -25.15
CA HIS A 309 1.70 8.53 -24.52
C HIS A 309 2.90 9.13 -25.28
N THR A 310 2.62 9.99 -26.26
CA THR A 310 3.62 10.57 -27.16
C THR A 310 4.63 11.42 -26.40
N LEU A 311 5.93 11.13 -26.58
CA LEU A 311 7.04 11.86 -25.95
C LEU A 311 6.97 11.92 -24.41
N THR A 312 6.36 10.93 -23.78
CA THR A 312 6.40 10.79 -22.32
C THR A 312 7.77 10.30 -21.86
N SER A 313 8.29 10.88 -20.77
CA SER A 313 9.59 10.55 -20.18
C SER A 313 9.42 9.93 -18.79
N GLU A 314 10.51 9.51 -18.15
CA GLU A 314 10.45 8.86 -16.83
C GLU A 314 9.82 9.74 -15.74
N HIS A 315 9.94 11.07 -15.87
CA HIS A 315 9.35 12.06 -14.96
C HIS A 315 7.83 12.26 -15.13
N ASN A 316 7.22 11.61 -16.14
CA ASN A 316 5.79 11.68 -16.45
C ASN A 316 5.04 10.40 -16.06
N HIS A 317 5.74 9.38 -15.55
CA HIS A 317 5.10 8.13 -15.15
C HIS A 317 4.37 8.31 -13.81
N LEU A 318 3.08 8.01 -13.83
CA LEU A 318 2.27 7.91 -12.63
C LEU A 318 2.65 6.65 -11.86
N ASP A 319 2.90 6.78 -10.56
CA ASP A 319 3.24 5.64 -9.69
C ASP A 319 2.09 4.62 -9.64
N SER A 320 2.41 3.34 -9.46
CA SER A 320 1.43 2.26 -9.34
C SER A 320 0.48 2.49 -8.16
N ASN A 321 0.98 3.10 -7.07
CA ASN A 321 0.16 3.48 -5.91
C ASN A 321 -0.86 4.57 -6.25
N PHE A 322 -0.49 5.53 -7.09
CA PHE A 322 -1.41 6.57 -7.55
C PHE A 322 -2.56 5.96 -8.36
N LEU A 323 -2.25 5.06 -9.30
CA LEU A 323 -3.27 4.43 -10.13
C LEU A 323 -4.21 3.54 -9.30
N LYS A 324 -3.67 2.84 -8.29
CA LYS A 324 -4.47 2.07 -7.33
C LYS A 324 -5.38 2.98 -6.50
N ASN A 325 -4.84 4.06 -5.93
CA ASN A 325 -5.61 5.02 -5.15
C ASN A 325 -6.71 5.68 -6.00
N LEU A 326 -6.41 6.06 -7.24
CA LEU A 326 -7.41 6.57 -8.16
C LEU A 326 -8.52 5.53 -8.39
N TYR A 327 -8.16 4.27 -8.64
CA TYR A 327 -9.13 3.19 -8.84
C TYR A 327 -10.02 2.90 -7.61
N ASP A 328 -9.44 3.00 -6.40
CA ASP A 328 -10.13 2.77 -5.14
C ASP A 328 -11.03 3.96 -4.77
N ILE A 329 -10.66 5.18 -5.14
CA ILE A 329 -11.46 6.39 -4.92
C ILE A 329 -12.60 6.50 -5.93
N VAL A 330 -12.33 6.15 -7.18
CA VAL A 330 -13.24 6.36 -8.30
C VAL A 330 -14.43 5.40 -8.22
N ASP A 331 -15.63 5.97 -8.26
CA ASP A 331 -16.91 5.25 -8.16
C ASP A 331 -17.08 4.22 -9.31
N THR A 332 -17.81 3.15 -9.01
CA THR A 332 -18.22 2.08 -9.93
C THR A 332 -18.78 2.59 -11.25
N LYS A 333 -19.47 3.75 -11.26
CA LYS A 333 -20.00 4.40 -12.47
C LYS A 333 -18.94 4.65 -13.54
N PHE A 334 -17.71 4.99 -13.16
CA PHE A 334 -16.60 5.23 -14.09
C PHE A 334 -16.22 3.94 -14.82
N LYS A 335 -16.20 2.82 -14.09
CA LYS A 335 -15.79 1.51 -14.61
C LYS A 335 -16.86 0.95 -15.56
N ASN A 336 -18.13 1.12 -15.21
CA ASN A 336 -19.26 0.60 -15.98
C ASN A 336 -19.49 1.38 -17.28
N ASN A 337 -19.38 2.71 -17.22
CA ASN A 337 -19.71 3.58 -18.35
C ASN A 337 -18.54 3.83 -19.31
N LEU A 338 -17.29 3.50 -18.92
CA LEU A 338 -16.16 3.47 -19.84
C LEU A 338 -16.36 2.35 -20.87
N LYS A 339 -16.42 2.70 -22.16
CA LYS A 339 -16.58 1.71 -23.24
C LYS A 339 -15.28 1.32 -23.92
N ALA A 340 -14.38 2.28 -24.11
CA ALA A 340 -13.09 2.03 -24.72
C ALA A 340 -12.05 2.98 -24.13
N PHE A 341 -10.84 2.45 -23.95
CA PHE A 341 -9.66 3.21 -23.57
C PHE A 341 -8.62 3.06 -24.69
N TYR A 342 -8.47 4.10 -25.51
CA TYR A 342 -7.54 4.12 -26.63
C TYR A 342 -6.18 4.62 -26.17
N PHE A 343 -5.16 3.78 -26.30
CA PHE A 343 -3.79 4.09 -25.91
C PHE A 343 -2.96 4.38 -27.17
N VAL A 344 -2.65 5.64 -27.40
CA VAL A 344 -2.00 6.13 -28.64
C VAL A 344 -0.49 6.28 -28.44
N HIS A 345 0.28 5.78 -29.41
CA HIS A 345 1.75 5.72 -29.40
C HIS A 345 2.33 4.97 -28.19
N PRO A 346 1.87 3.73 -27.92
CA PRO A 346 2.39 2.93 -26.82
C PRO A 346 3.85 2.51 -27.06
N THR A 347 4.72 2.78 -26.09
CA THR A 347 6.06 2.19 -26.02
C THR A 347 6.00 0.75 -25.50
N PHE A 348 7.01 -0.08 -25.78
CA PHE A 348 7.08 -1.45 -25.23
C PHE A 348 6.93 -1.47 -23.70
N ARG A 349 7.64 -0.57 -22.99
CA ARG A 349 7.51 -0.40 -21.54
C ARG A 349 6.07 -0.06 -21.13
N SER A 350 5.39 0.83 -21.85
CA SER A 350 4.00 1.18 -21.55
C SER A 350 3.00 0.06 -21.81
N LYS A 351 3.19 -0.78 -22.84
CA LYS A 351 2.36 -1.96 -23.10
C LYS A 351 2.49 -2.97 -21.96
N VAL A 352 3.72 -3.23 -21.52
CA VAL A 352 4.00 -4.13 -20.40
C VAL A 352 3.40 -3.58 -19.10
N SER A 353 3.66 -2.31 -18.77
CA SER A 353 3.10 -1.66 -17.56
C SER A 353 1.56 -1.65 -17.55
N THR A 354 0.92 -1.32 -18.69
CA THR A 354 -0.54 -1.32 -18.81
C THR A 354 -1.11 -2.73 -18.72
N TRP A 355 -0.43 -3.73 -19.28
CA TRP A 355 -0.85 -5.14 -19.16
C TRP A 355 -0.76 -5.64 -17.72
N PHE A 356 0.30 -5.29 -16.98
CA PHE A 356 0.41 -5.60 -15.55
C PHE A 356 -0.69 -4.90 -14.74
N PHE A 357 -0.91 -3.61 -14.96
CA PHE A 357 -1.94 -2.86 -14.24
C PHE A 357 -3.36 -3.40 -14.51
N THR A 358 -3.68 -3.68 -15.78
CA THR A 358 -5.01 -4.18 -16.17
C THR A 358 -5.23 -5.66 -15.86
N SER A 359 -4.19 -6.50 -15.85
CA SER A 359 -4.35 -7.94 -15.57
C SER A 359 -4.35 -8.28 -14.09
N PHE A 360 -3.67 -7.49 -13.25
CA PHE A 360 -3.49 -7.81 -11.82
C PHE A 360 -4.17 -6.83 -10.86
N SER A 361 -4.43 -5.57 -11.26
CA SER A 361 -5.07 -4.57 -10.37
C SER A 361 -6.55 -4.31 -10.67
N VAL A 362 -7.01 -4.56 -11.91
CA VAL A 362 -8.35 -4.12 -12.34
C VAL A 362 -9.10 -5.17 -13.16
N SER A 363 -10.02 -5.89 -12.51
CA SER A 363 -10.95 -6.78 -13.21
C SER A 363 -11.89 -5.96 -14.12
N GLY A 364 -11.99 -6.30 -15.41
CA GLY A 364 -12.94 -5.70 -16.37
C GLY A 364 -12.46 -4.51 -17.21
N MET A 365 -11.25 -3.97 -16.98
CA MET A 365 -10.66 -2.93 -17.85
C MET A 365 -9.82 -3.50 -18.99
N LYS A 366 -9.25 -4.70 -18.83
CA LYS A 366 -8.34 -5.31 -19.80
C LYS A 366 -8.92 -5.40 -21.20
N ASP A 367 -10.18 -5.80 -21.32
CA ASP A 367 -10.87 -5.97 -22.61
C ASP A 367 -11.30 -4.63 -23.26
N LYS A 368 -11.21 -3.53 -22.50
CA LYS A 368 -11.58 -2.18 -22.95
C LYS A 368 -10.38 -1.40 -23.48
N VAL A 369 -9.15 -1.82 -23.16
CA VAL A 369 -7.92 -1.14 -23.59
C VAL A 369 -7.54 -1.54 -25.01
N ARG A 370 -7.40 -0.56 -25.89
CA ARG A 370 -7.02 -0.73 -27.29
C ARG A 370 -5.75 0.07 -27.59
N TYR A 371 -4.68 -0.63 -27.96
CA TYR A 371 -3.41 -0.02 -28.32
C TYR A 371 -3.43 0.41 -29.78
N LEU A 372 -3.12 1.68 -30.04
CA LEU A 372 -3.09 2.29 -31.36
C LEU A 372 -1.68 2.79 -31.65
N ASP A 373 -1.05 2.24 -32.69
CA ASP A 373 0.33 2.59 -33.03
C ASP A 373 0.42 3.88 -33.87
N ASN A 374 -0.69 4.37 -34.42
CA ASN A 374 -0.77 5.60 -35.22
C ASN A 374 -2.12 6.32 -35.07
N LEU A 375 -2.17 7.59 -35.50
CA LEU A 375 -3.39 8.38 -35.48
C LEU A 375 -4.45 7.93 -36.49
N GLN A 376 -4.04 7.31 -37.60
CA GLN A 376 -4.99 6.80 -38.61
C GLN A 376 -5.94 5.75 -38.02
N GLN A 377 -5.42 4.85 -37.18
CA GLN A 377 -6.24 3.88 -36.45
C GLN A 377 -7.21 4.56 -35.48
N LEU A 378 -6.81 5.65 -34.84
CA LEU A 378 -7.71 6.44 -34.00
C LEU A 378 -8.85 7.06 -34.81
N PHE A 379 -8.54 7.56 -36.01
CA PHE A 379 -9.52 8.16 -36.90
C PHE A 379 -10.57 7.19 -37.46
N THR A 380 -10.32 5.88 -37.40
CA THR A 380 -11.35 4.87 -37.70
C THR A 380 -12.46 4.83 -36.64
N CYS A 381 -12.17 5.28 -35.42
CA CYS A 381 -13.07 5.23 -34.27
C CYS A 381 -13.68 6.59 -33.92
N ILE A 382 -12.95 7.68 -34.19
CA ILE A 382 -13.32 9.05 -33.83
C ILE A 382 -13.00 9.95 -35.02
N LYS A 383 -13.97 10.76 -35.48
CA LYS A 383 -13.74 11.65 -36.61
C LYS A 383 -12.67 12.71 -36.27
N PRO A 384 -11.77 13.07 -37.21
CA PRO A 384 -10.75 14.09 -36.97
C PRO A 384 -11.32 15.43 -36.48
N GLU A 385 -12.52 15.81 -36.91
CA GLU A 385 -13.16 17.07 -36.52
C GLU A 385 -13.70 17.06 -35.08
N GLN A 386 -13.81 15.88 -34.47
CA GLN A 386 -14.34 15.69 -33.11
C GLN A 386 -13.23 15.55 -32.06
N ILE A 387 -11.97 15.56 -32.47
CA ILE A 387 -10.82 15.34 -31.59
C ILE A 387 -9.81 16.49 -31.70
N ASP A 388 -9.63 17.22 -30.60
CA ASP A 388 -8.55 18.22 -30.50
C ASP A 388 -7.23 17.51 -30.15
N ILE A 389 -6.38 17.27 -31.14
CA ILE A 389 -5.10 16.57 -30.97
C ILE A 389 -3.99 17.59 -30.71
N PRO A 390 -3.19 17.44 -29.63
CA PRO A 390 -2.08 18.35 -29.38
C PRO A 390 -1.09 18.40 -30.56
N PRO A 391 -0.60 19.60 -30.98
CA PRO A 391 0.25 19.75 -32.17
C PRO A 391 1.49 18.85 -32.19
N PHE A 392 2.12 18.66 -31.02
CA PHE A 392 3.30 17.80 -30.90
C PHE A 392 3.03 16.31 -31.18
N VAL A 393 1.78 15.86 -31.02
CA VAL A 393 1.37 14.48 -31.36
C VAL A 393 1.27 14.32 -32.86
N LEU A 394 0.68 15.30 -33.56
CA LEU A 394 0.62 15.34 -35.02
C LEU A 394 2.02 15.38 -35.64
N GLU A 395 2.91 16.21 -35.10
CA GLU A 395 4.32 16.25 -35.54
C GLU A 395 5.04 14.92 -35.34
N TYR A 396 4.79 14.24 -34.23
CA TYR A 396 5.40 12.95 -33.95
C TYR A 396 4.90 11.86 -34.91
N ASP A 397 3.59 11.77 -35.13
CA ASP A 397 2.99 10.80 -36.06
C ASP A 397 3.51 11.01 -37.49
N ALA A 398 3.62 12.26 -37.94
CA ALA A 398 4.23 12.60 -39.23
C ALA A 398 5.71 12.16 -39.35
N ARG A 399 6.50 12.27 -38.26
CA ARG A 399 7.90 11.80 -38.22
C ARG A 399 8.06 10.28 -38.15
N VAL A 400 7.10 9.58 -37.54
CA VAL A 400 7.14 8.12 -37.41
C VAL A 400 6.61 7.45 -38.68
N SER A 401 5.57 8.00 -39.31
CA SER A 401 5.01 7.48 -40.55
C SER A 401 6.00 7.51 -41.73
N SER A 402 7.04 8.34 -41.69
CA SER A 402 8.12 8.38 -42.69
C SER A 402 9.23 7.36 -42.48
N ARG A 403 9.30 6.71 -41.30
CA ARG A 403 10.35 5.75 -40.92
C ARG A 403 9.95 4.28 -41.05
N THR A 404 8.69 3.96 -41.36
CA THR A 404 8.13 2.60 -41.31
C THR A 404 8.58 1.66 -42.45
N HIS A 405 9.45 2.10 -43.36
CA HIS A 405 9.91 1.27 -44.49
C HIS A 405 11.17 0.41 -44.25
N THR A 406 11.88 0.51 -43.12
CA THR A 406 13.24 -0.10 -43.05
C THR A 406 13.54 -1.10 -41.93
N ASN A 407 12.66 -1.41 -40.96
CA ASN A 407 13.06 -2.31 -39.87
C ASN A 407 11.97 -3.24 -39.32
N LYS A 408 11.47 -4.17 -40.14
CA LYS A 408 10.64 -5.29 -39.66
C LYS A 408 11.43 -6.54 -39.27
N LEU A 409 12.70 -6.68 -39.69
CA LEU A 409 13.47 -7.93 -39.49
C LEU A 409 14.14 -8.05 -38.10
N VAL A 410 14.50 -6.94 -37.45
CA VAL A 410 15.15 -6.98 -36.12
C VAL A 410 14.16 -7.29 -34.98
N CYS A 411 12.88 -6.90 -35.12
CA CYS A 411 11.85 -7.17 -34.11
C CYS A 411 11.43 -8.64 -34.03
N VAL A 412 11.45 -9.39 -35.14
CA VAL A 412 11.02 -10.80 -35.15
C VAL A 412 12.00 -11.69 -34.37
N TYR A 413 13.31 -11.42 -34.48
CA TYR A 413 14.33 -12.17 -33.75
C TYR A 413 14.25 -11.96 -32.23
N ILE A 414 13.97 -10.74 -31.77
CA ILE A 414 13.78 -10.44 -30.35
C ILE A 414 12.48 -11.06 -29.82
N TYR A 415 11.42 -11.06 -30.65
CA TYR A 415 10.12 -11.63 -30.29
C TYR A 415 10.20 -13.16 -30.08
N ILE A 416 10.90 -13.87 -30.96
CA ILE A 416 11.10 -15.33 -30.82
C ILE A 416 11.93 -15.64 -29.57
N TYR A 417 12.98 -14.85 -29.30
CA TYR A 417 13.88 -15.11 -28.16
C TYR A 417 13.19 -14.91 -26.81
N ILE A 418 12.37 -13.86 -26.67
CA ILE A 418 11.63 -13.58 -25.44
C ILE A 418 10.47 -14.57 -25.25
N TYR A 419 9.77 -14.95 -26.33
CA TYR A 419 8.68 -15.93 -26.26
C TYR A 419 9.18 -17.30 -25.81
N ILE A 420 10.32 -17.76 -26.34
CA ILE A 420 10.97 -19.00 -25.90
C ILE A 420 11.39 -18.91 -24.43
N TYR A 421 11.95 -17.79 -23.99
CA TYR A 421 12.40 -17.63 -22.60
C TYR A 421 11.25 -17.65 -21.60
N ILE A 422 10.14 -16.97 -21.92
CA ILE A 422 8.93 -16.97 -21.07
C ILE A 422 8.27 -18.36 -21.07
N TYR A 423 8.19 -19.04 -22.21
CA TYR A 423 7.59 -20.37 -22.29
C TYR A 423 8.40 -21.40 -21.50
N ILE A 424 9.74 -21.35 -21.56
CA ILE A 424 10.64 -22.18 -20.75
C ILE A 424 10.45 -21.88 -19.26
N TYR A 425 10.34 -20.59 -18.87
CA TYR A 425 10.16 -20.21 -17.47
C TYR A 425 8.82 -20.69 -16.90
N ILE A 426 7.74 -20.60 -17.69
CA ILE A 426 6.42 -21.13 -17.30
C ILE A 426 6.45 -22.65 -17.22
N TYR A 427 7.07 -23.35 -18.18
CA TYR A 427 7.16 -24.81 -18.18
C TYR A 427 7.99 -25.34 -17.00
N ILE A 428 9.04 -24.63 -16.59
CA ILE A 428 9.84 -24.95 -15.39
C ILE A 428 9.03 -24.74 -14.10
N ILE A 429 8.17 -23.72 -14.06
CA ILE A 429 7.26 -23.49 -12.93
C ILE A 429 6.21 -24.61 -12.86
N GLU A 430 5.64 -25.01 -14.00
CA GLU A 430 4.62 -26.08 -14.07
C GLU A 430 5.18 -27.46 -13.70
N ILE A 431 6.40 -27.79 -14.13
CA ILE A 431 7.12 -29.01 -13.71
C ILE A 431 7.42 -28.98 -12.21
N ASN A 432 7.83 -27.83 -11.65
CA ASN A 432 8.08 -27.72 -10.21
C ASN A 432 6.79 -27.86 -9.37
N LEU A 433 5.66 -27.35 -9.87
CA LEU A 433 4.34 -27.52 -9.25
C LEU A 433 3.83 -28.98 -9.33
N GLN A 434 4.12 -29.71 -10.40
CA GLN A 434 3.78 -31.14 -10.49
C GLN A 434 4.72 -32.03 -9.65
N CYS A 435 5.99 -31.69 -9.52
CA CYS A 435 6.94 -32.42 -8.65
C CYS A 435 6.66 -32.22 -7.15
N THR A 436 6.11 -31.06 -6.74
CA THR A 436 5.72 -30.81 -5.34
C THR A 436 4.43 -31.52 -4.93
N GLN A 437 3.54 -31.88 -5.87
CA GLN A 437 2.37 -32.71 -5.54
C GLN A 437 2.64 -34.22 -5.52
N ARG A 438 3.70 -34.71 -6.18
CA ARG A 438 4.06 -36.15 -6.17
C ARG A 438 4.94 -36.57 -5.00
N SER A 439 5.64 -35.65 -4.37
CA SER A 439 6.52 -35.93 -3.22
C SER A 439 5.76 -36.02 -1.89
N HIS A 440 4.52 -35.53 -1.81
CA HIS A 440 3.68 -35.61 -0.61
C HIS A 440 2.97 -36.95 -0.39
N TRP A 441 3.04 -37.90 -1.33
CA TRP A 441 2.41 -39.24 -1.20
C TRP A 441 3.41 -40.40 -1.02
N HIS A 442 4.71 -40.13 -0.84
CA HIS A 442 5.72 -41.17 -0.61
C HIS A 442 6.49 -41.07 0.72
N VAL A 443 6.11 -40.17 1.62
CA VAL A 443 6.77 -40.01 2.94
C VAL A 443 5.83 -40.35 4.11
N ILE A 444 4.71 -41.05 3.86
CA ILE A 444 3.83 -41.59 4.92
C ILE A 444 4.14 -43.07 5.25
N TYR A 445 5.07 -43.72 4.56
CA TYR A 445 5.50 -45.08 4.90
C TYR A 445 7.02 -45.20 4.78
N ASN A 446 7.75 -44.88 5.86
CA ASN A 446 8.88 -45.69 6.34
C ASN A 446 9.62 -45.04 7.52
N HIS A 447 9.87 -45.87 8.53
CA HIS A 447 10.68 -45.68 9.76
C HIS A 447 10.05 -44.84 10.89
N LEU A 448 9.60 -45.34 12.06
CA LEU A 448 9.64 -46.65 12.73
C LEU A 448 10.99 -47.38 12.67
N THR A 449 11.97 -46.98 13.48
CA THR A 449 12.66 -47.84 14.49
C THR A 449 13.85 -47.14 15.16
N LEU A 450 13.85 -47.19 16.51
CA LEU A 450 14.96 -47.37 17.49
C LEU A 450 16.35 -46.79 17.13
N PHE A 451 16.90 -45.84 17.89
CA PHE A 451 17.42 -45.96 19.26
C PHE A 451 17.59 -44.57 19.90
#